data_AF-A0A967L6T4-F1
#
_entry.id   AF-A0A967L6T4-F1
#
_cell.length_a   1.000
_cell.length_b   1.000
_cell.length_c   1.000
_cell.angle_alpha   90.00
_cell.angle_beta   90.00
_cell.angle_gamma   90.00
#
_symmetry.space_group_name_H-M   'P 1'
#
loop_
_entity.id
_entity.type
_entity.pdbx_description
1 polymer ?
#
loop_
_entity_poly.entity_id
_entity_poly.type
_entity_poly.pdbx_seq_one_letter_code
_entity_poly.pdbx_strand_id
1 'polypeptide(L)'
;AMATGTFVMRAFRWRVLLLPALAESSFRSRFSAVCIGFAGNNLLPARLGEFARVAAFSRMEPIGLGATFASLVLERLFDALILVGFLLPALYLPGFAGGQRPQIAAQVIVPATVVV
;
A
#
# COMPACT_ATOMS: atom_id res chain seq x y z
N ALA A 1 -15.88 -1.31 -15.49
CA ALA A 1 -15.90 0.13 -15.13
C ALA A 1 -15.31 0.42 -13.74
N MET A 2 -15.62 -0.35 -12.68
CA MET A 2 -15.13 -0.04 -11.31
C MET A 2 -13.60 -0.15 -11.11
N ALA A 3 -12.91 -1.07 -11.79
CA ALA A 3 -11.47 -1.28 -11.60
C ALA A 3 -10.60 -0.06 -11.99
N THR A 4 -11.03 0.73 -12.98
CA THR A 4 -10.31 1.93 -13.43
C THR A 4 -10.43 3.08 -12.41
N GLY A 5 -11.54 3.13 -11.65
CA GLY A 5 -11.79 4.17 -10.65
C GLY A 5 -10.75 4.16 -9.53
N THR A 6 -10.21 2.99 -9.17
CA THR A 6 -9.17 2.87 -8.15
C THR A 6 -7.86 3.55 -8.58
N PHE A 7 -7.48 3.46 -9.85
CA PHE A 7 -6.28 4.15 -10.36
C PHE A 7 -6.43 5.67 -10.36
N VAL A 8 -7.63 6.15 -10.70
CA VAL A 8 -7.96 7.58 -10.65
C VAL A 8 -7.91 8.09 -9.21
N MET A 9 -8.57 7.41 -8.26
CA MET A 9 -8.53 7.78 -6.84
C MET A 9 -7.10 7.78 -6.30
N ARG A 10 -6.28 6.79 -6.67
CA ARG A 10 -4.86 6.74 -6.29
C ARG A 10 -4.08 7.94 -6.85
N ALA A 11 -4.29 8.30 -8.12
CA ALA A 11 -3.65 9.47 -8.73
C ALA A 11 -4.05 10.80 -8.07
N PHE A 12 -5.30 10.90 -7.58
CA PHE A 12 -5.76 12.05 -6.79
C PHE A 12 -5.13 12.08 -5.40
N ARG A 13 -5.17 10.97 -4.64
CA ARG A 13 -4.55 10.89 -3.31
C ARG A 13 -3.06 11.21 -3.37
N TRP A 14 -2.37 10.71 -4.39
CA TRP A 14 -0.93 10.93 -4.55
C TRP A 14 -0.58 12.40 -4.82
N ARG A 15 -1.51 13.21 -5.36
CA ARG A 15 -1.34 14.65 -5.45
C ARG A 15 -1.06 15.27 -4.09
N VAL A 16 -1.83 14.89 -3.08
CA VAL A 16 -1.77 15.47 -1.73
C VAL A 16 -0.41 15.19 -1.09
N LEU A 17 0.11 13.98 -1.28
CA LEU A 17 1.45 13.60 -0.79
C LEU A 17 2.59 14.28 -1.55
N LEU A 18 2.37 14.65 -2.81
CA LEU A 18 3.34 15.35 -3.64
C LEU A 18 3.33 16.86 -3.47
N LEU A 19 2.27 17.46 -2.89
CA LEU A 19 2.16 18.92 -2.68
C LEU A 19 3.42 19.56 -2.07
N PRO A 20 4.09 18.97 -1.06
CA PRO A 20 5.29 19.58 -0.47
C PRO A 20 6.51 19.57 -1.40
N ALA A 21 6.56 18.64 -2.34
CA ALA A 21 7.69 18.45 -3.25
C ALA A 21 7.45 19.06 -4.64
N LEU A 22 6.19 19.07 -5.10
CA LEU A 22 5.76 19.62 -6.38
C LEU A 22 4.26 19.98 -6.32
N ALA A 23 3.97 21.25 -6.09
CA ALA A 23 2.60 21.75 -5.94
C ALA A 23 1.72 21.55 -7.20
N GLU A 24 2.32 21.76 -8.38
CA GLU A 24 1.65 21.74 -9.70
C GLU A 24 1.95 20.44 -10.48
N SER A 25 1.81 19.27 -9.85
CA SER A 25 2.01 17.99 -10.58
C SER A 25 0.86 17.69 -11.55
N SER A 26 1.16 17.30 -12.79
CA SER A 26 0.13 16.97 -13.78
C SER A 26 -0.63 15.69 -13.43
N PHE A 27 -1.96 15.72 -13.58
CA PHE A 27 -2.79 14.53 -13.39
C PHE A 27 -2.43 13.42 -14.38
N ARG A 28 -2.06 13.78 -15.61
CA ARG A 28 -1.67 12.82 -16.64
C ARG A 28 -0.40 12.08 -16.24
N SER A 29 0.62 12.80 -15.77
CA SER A 29 1.87 12.22 -15.27
C SER A 29 1.62 11.28 -14.08
N ARG A 30 0.80 11.71 -13.11
CA ARG A 30 0.43 10.90 -11.94
C ARG A 30 -0.31 9.61 -12.34
N PHE A 31 -1.29 9.73 -13.24
CA PHE A 31 -2.07 8.59 -13.71
C PHE A 31 -1.20 7.61 -14.52
N SER A 32 -0.40 8.09 -15.47
CA SER A 32 0.52 7.28 -16.26
C SER A 32 1.52 6.54 -15.38
N ALA A 33 2.10 7.21 -14.38
CA ALA A 33 3.03 6.57 -13.44
C ALA A 33 2.35 5.48 -12.60
N VAL A 34 1.11 5.69 -12.15
CA VAL A 34 0.32 4.66 -11.44
C VAL A 34 0.06 3.44 -12.34
N CYS A 35 -0.30 3.65 -13.61
CA CYS A 35 -0.50 2.57 -14.57
C CYS A 35 0.79 1.81 -14.86
N ILE A 36 1.92 2.51 -15.05
CA ILE A 36 3.24 1.89 -15.25
C ILE A 36 3.64 1.07 -14.03
N GLY A 37 3.44 1.59 -12.82
CA GLY A 37 3.75 0.83 -11.62
C GLY A 37 2.88 -0.41 -11.45
N PHE A 38 1.60 -0.31 -11.80
CA PHE A 38 0.72 -1.48 -11.81
C PHE A 38 1.16 -2.50 -12.85
N ALA A 39 1.49 -2.08 -14.06
CA ALA A 39 2.04 -2.96 -15.10
C ALA A 39 3.35 -3.61 -14.61
N GLY A 40 4.25 -2.85 -14.01
CA GLY A 40 5.49 -3.35 -13.42
C GLY A 40 5.26 -4.37 -12.31
N ASN A 41 4.21 -4.21 -11.49
CA ASN A 41 3.88 -5.18 -10.45
C ASN A 41 3.35 -6.51 -11.01
N ASN A 42 2.77 -6.51 -12.22
CA ASN A 42 2.31 -7.73 -12.90
C ASN A 42 3.43 -8.38 -13.72
N LEU A 43 4.41 -7.60 -14.16
CA LEU A 43 5.48 -8.06 -15.04
C LEU A 43 6.78 -8.42 -14.31
N LEU A 44 7.06 -7.77 -13.18
CA LEU A 44 8.27 -7.98 -12.39
C LEU A 44 8.02 -8.88 -11.17
N PRO A 45 8.88 -9.87 -10.92
CA PRO A 45 8.87 -10.62 -9.67
C PRO A 45 9.19 -9.69 -8.48
N ALA A 46 8.74 -10.08 -7.28
CA ALA A 46 8.97 -9.35 -6.02
C ALA A 46 8.30 -7.95 -5.91
N ARG A 47 7.24 -7.68 -6.68
CA ARG A 47 6.42 -6.44 -6.54
C ARG A 47 7.21 -5.14 -6.75
N LEU A 48 8.23 -5.16 -7.60
CA LEU A 48 9.07 -3.99 -7.92
C LEU A 48 8.34 -2.88 -8.71
N GLY A 49 7.07 -3.08 -9.04
CA GLY A 49 6.25 -2.09 -9.76
C GLY A 49 6.15 -0.73 -9.07
N GLU A 50 6.27 -0.67 -7.75
CA GLU A 50 6.24 0.62 -7.05
C GLU A 50 7.47 1.48 -7.34
N PHE A 51 8.64 0.87 -7.50
CA PHE A 51 9.85 1.56 -7.94
C PHE A 51 9.71 2.03 -9.39
N ALA A 52 9.06 1.23 -10.25
CA ALA A 52 8.78 1.62 -11.64
C ALA A 52 7.87 2.87 -11.71
N ARG A 53 6.87 2.99 -10.82
CA ARG A 53 6.03 4.19 -10.70
C ARG A 53 6.86 5.43 -10.33
N VAL A 54 7.73 5.30 -9.33
CA VAL A 54 8.59 6.40 -8.86
C VAL A 54 9.56 6.84 -9.96
N ALA A 55 10.21 5.87 -10.62
CA ALA A 55 11.15 6.13 -11.70
C ALA A 55 10.47 6.75 -12.93
N ALA A 56 9.29 6.28 -13.31
CA ALA A 56 8.52 6.85 -14.39
C ALA A 56 8.07 8.28 -14.08
N PHE A 57 7.56 8.53 -12.87
CA PHE A 57 7.07 9.86 -12.49
C PHE A 57 8.19 10.91 -12.42
N SER A 58 9.35 10.55 -11.84
CA SER A 58 10.51 11.46 -11.78
C SER A 58 11.08 11.81 -13.16
N ARG A 59 10.76 11.04 -14.21
CA ARG A 59 11.10 11.36 -15.60
C ARG A 59 10.04 12.21 -16.32
N MET A 60 8.80 12.25 -15.81
CA MET A 60 7.69 12.99 -16.42
C MET A 60 7.50 14.39 -15.81
N GLU A 61 8.04 14.62 -14.62
CA GLU A 61 7.89 15.86 -13.86
C GLU A 61 9.27 16.35 -13.37
N PRO A 62 9.46 17.65 -13.13
CA PRO A 62 10.72 18.23 -12.67
C PRO A 62 10.93 17.98 -11.16
N ILE A 63 10.84 16.73 -10.74
CA ILE A 63 11.01 16.28 -9.34
C ILE A 63 12.10 15.22 -9.27
N GLY A 64 12.99 15.34 -8.28
CA GLY A 64 14.04 14.37 -8.05
C GLY A 64 13.52 12.98 -7.70
N LEU A 65 14.27 11.94 -8.10
CA LEU A 65 13.98 10.54 -7.77
C LEU A 65 13.83 10.33 -6.27
N GLY A 66 14.71 10.94 -5.47
CA GLY A 66 14.68 10.85 -4.00
C GLY A 66 13.41 11.44 -3.39
N ALA A 67 12.94 12.61 -3.87
CA ALA A 67 11.71 13.23 -3.37
C ALA A 67 10.46 12.41 -3.76
N THR A 68 10.45 11.87 -4.98
CA THR A 68 9.37 10.99 -5.45
C THR A 68 9.36 9.66 -4.68
N PHE A 69 10.53 9.12 -4.35
CA PHE A 69 10.66 7.92 -3.54
C PHE A 69 10.23 8.16 -2.09
N ALA A 70 10.63 9.29 -1.50
CA ALA A 70 10.22 9.67 -0.17
C ALA A 70 8.67 9.75 -0.05
N SER A 71 7.99 10.33 -1.04
CA SER A 71 6.52 10.38 -1.02
C SER A 71 5.87 8.99 -1.04
N LEU A 72 6.46 8.02 -1.73
CA LEU A 72 6.02 6.61 -1.70
C LEU A 72 6.24 5.99 -0.31
N VAL A 73 7.41 6.22 0.31
CA VAL A 73 7.69 5.72 1.66
C VAL A 73 6.72 6.31 2.68
N LEU A 74 6.44 7.61 2.60
CA LEU A 74 5.43 8.26 3.44
C LEU A 74 4.03 7.66 3.24
N GLU A 75 3.62 7.37 2.00
CA GLU A 75 2.36 6.67 1.70
C GLU A 75 2.27 5.35 2.47
N ARG A 76 3.33 4.53 2.41
CA ARG A 76 3.37 3.21 3.06
C ARG A 76 3.41 3.32 4.58
N LEU A 77 4.13 4.31 5.11
CA LEU A 77 4.19 4.56 6.55
C LEU A 77 2.83 4.98 7.10
N PHE A 78 2.13 5.91 6.44
CA PHE A 78 0.79 6.30 6.85
C PHE A 78 -0.21 5.16 6.75
N ASP A 79 -0.19 4.39 5.66
CA ASP A 79 -1.05 3.21 5.51
C ASP A 79 -0.78 2.19 6.63
N ALA A 80 0.49 1.94 6.98
CA ALA A 80 0.86 1.04 8.07
C ALA A 80 0.43 1.56 9.45
N LEU A 81 0.59 2.85 9.71
CA LEU A 81 0.16 3.49 10.96
C LEU A 81 -1.35 3.42 11.13
N ILE A 82 -2.10 3.71 10.06
CA ILE A 82 -3.57 3.58 10.06
C ILE A 82 -3.93 2.11 10.31
N LEU A 83 -3.34 1.17 9.58
CA LEU A 83 -3.61 -0.26 9.74
C LEU A 83 -3.35 -0.72 11.18
N VAL A 84 -2.20 -0.39 11.76
CA VAL A 84 -1.85 -0.74 13.14
C VAL A 84 -2.79 -0.05 14.13
N GLY A 85 -3.13 1.21 13.88
CA GLY A 85 -4.07 1.99 14.69
C GLY A 85 -5.48 1.40 14.72
N PHE A 86 -5.92 0.72 13.66
CA PHE A 86 -7.19 -0.01 13.64
C PHE A 86 -7.05 -1.46 14.14
N LEU A 87 -5.93 -2.12 13.85
CA LEU A 87 -5.69 -3.52 14.19
C LEU A 87 -5.50 -3.74 15.69
N LEU A 88 -4.73 -2.87 16.37
CA LEU A 88 -4.47 -3.04 17.80
C LEU A 88 -5.76 -2.94 18.62
N PRO A 89 -6.60 -1.90 18.48
CA PRO A 89 -7.88 -1.86 19.19
C PRO A 89 -8.78 -3.04 18.81
N ALA A 90 -8.85 -3.43 17.53
CA ALA A 90 -9.67 -4.57 17.11
C ALA A 90 -9.24 -5.90 17.76
N LEU A 91 -7.93 -6.08 18.04
CA LEU A 91 -7.41 -7.26 18.71
C LEU A 91 -7.70 -7.27 20.22
N TYR A 92 -7.67 -6.10 20.86
CA TYR A 92 -7.82 -5.96 22.31
C TYR A 92 -9.25 -5.64 22.77
N LEU A 93 -10.15 -5.18 21.89
CA LEU A 93 -11.55 -4.92 22.20
C LEU A 93 -12.38 -6.22 22.09
N PRO A 94 -12.94 -6.75 23.21
CA PRO A 94 -13.70 -8.00 23.20
C PRO A 94 -15.01 -7.95 22.39
N GLY A 95 -15.44 -6.77 21.92
CA GLY A 95 -16.63 -6.58 21.08
C GLY A 95 -16.43 -6.84 19.58
N PHE A 96 -15.19 -6.94 19.08
CA PHE A 96 -14.91 -7.28 17.67
C PHE A 96 -14.67 -8.79 17.46
N ALA A 97 -14.36 -9.53 18.53
CA ALA A 97 -14.19 -10.99 18.55
C ALA A 97 -15.50 -11.73 18.87
N GLY A 98 -16.66 -11.13 18.58
CA GLY A 98 -17.96 -11.78 18.69
C GLY A 98 -18.21 -12.71 17.49
N GLY A 99 -17.68 -13.93 17.54
CA GLY A 99 -18.21 -15.03 16.72
C GLY A 99 -17.22 -16.01 16.07
N GLN A 100 -15.91 -15.77 16.07
CA GLN A 100 -14.94 -16.80 15.69
C GLN A 100 -13.75 -16.78 16.65
N ARG A 101 -13.78 -17.70 17.62
CA ARG A 101 -12.58 -18.09 18.38
C ARG A 101 -11.51 -18.47 17.35
N PRO A 102 -10.25 -18.01 17.48
CA PRO A 102 -9.18 -18.44 16.59
C PRO A 102 -8.89 -19.92 16.85
N GLN A 103 -9.55 -20.80 16.11
CA GLN A 103 -9.34 -22.26 16.11
C GLN A 103 -7.89 -22.64 15.77
N ILE A 104 -7.11 -21.69 15.25
CA ILE A 104 -5.69 -21.82 14.86
C ILE A 104 -4.79 -22.05 16.10
N ALA A 105 -5.15 -21.51 17.28
CA ALA A 105 -4.36 -21.75 18.49
C ALA A 105 -4.51 -23.17 19.05
N ALA A 106 -5.66 -23.82 18.82
CA ALA A 106 -5.94 -25.17 19.32
C ALA A 106 -5.27 -26.27 18.47
N GLN A 107 -4.94 -26.00 17.20
CA GLN A 107 -4.27 -26.99 16.34
C GLN A 107 -2.75 -27.02 16.47
N VAL A 108 -2.14 -25.92 16.96
CA VAL A 108 -0.68 -25.85 17.15
C VAL A 108 -0.23 -26.55 18.45
N ILE A 109 -1.11 -26.67 19.45
CA ILE A 109 -0.76 -27.23 20.77
C ILE A 109 -1.02 -28.75 20.87
N VAL A 110 -1.83 -29.34 19.98
CA VAL A 110 -2.32 -30.73 20.12
C VAL A 110 -1.56 -31.83 19.30
N PRO A 111 -0.52 -31.62 18.48
CA PRO A 111 0.11 -32.77 17.82
C PRO A 111 1.16 -33.50 18.68
N ALA A 112 1.46 -33.06 19.91
CA ALA A 112 2.54 -33.63 20.70
C ALA A 112 2.10 -34.66 21.77
N THR A 113 0.81 -34.81 22.06
CA THR A 113 0.33 -35.67 23.17
C THR A 113 -0.22 -37.02 22.72
N VAL A 114 -0.26 -37.31 21.42
CA VAL A 114 -0.79 -38.58 20.87
C VAL A 114 0.28 -39.31 20.05
N VAL A 115 1.45 -39.54 20.63
CA VAL A 115 2.41 -40.57 20.19
C VAL A 115 3.17 -41.08 21.42
N VAL A 116 2.51 -41.87 22.27
CA VAL A 116 3.11 -42.91 23.14
C VAL A 116 2.11 -44.06 23.23
#